data_AF-T0ZB69-F1
#
_entry.id   AF-T0ZB69-F1
#
_cell.length_a   1.000
_cell.length_b   1.000
_cell.length_c   1.000
_cell.angle_alpha   90.00
_cell.angle_beta   90.00
_cell.angle_gamma   90.00
#
_symmetry.space_group_name_H-M   'P 1'
#
loop_
_entity.id
_entity.type
_entity.pdbx_description
1 polymer ?
#
loop_
_entity_poly.entity_id
_entity_poly.type
_entity_poly.pdbx_seq_one_letter_code
_entity_poly.pdbx_strand_id
1 'polypeptide(L)'
;ASFDPHVIVVDTFPEGPEGELRAILEWPIRKIFVFREIDPDRWPEDQFKSLLSPFHKILVPHHPGEVPLPPFFETDPRVQFIGPVTAPVPVHSRKEARFLLGIDEEPTILVTLGGGGDPDSIHLSQHVSTFLKNRNIPFRLATGPLARVPARLDFPREKMLSLWPLKPWLTAFDGIVSSGGYNTFHEVIEAGI
;
A
#
# COMPACT_ATOMS: atom_id res chain seq x y z
N ALA A 1 -12.95 -6.49 29.83
CA ALA A 1 -11.47 -6.51 29.81
C ALA A 1 -10.99 -5.07 29.65
N SER A 2 -10.08 -4.58 30.49
CA SER A 2 -9.40 -3.30 30.27
C SER A 2 -8.36 -3.47 29.15
N PHE A 3 -8.14 -2.42 28.36
CA PHE A 3 -7.09 -2.41 27.35
C PHE A 3 -5.72 -2.30 28.04
N ASP A 4 -4.88 -3.34 27.91
CA ASP A 4 -3.58 -3.46 28.58
C ASP A 4 -2.50 -3.98 27.60
N PRO A 5 -2.05 -3.15 26.64
CA PRO A 5 -1.10 -3.58 25.62
C PRO A 5 0.32 -3.67 26.19
N HIS A 6 1.06 -4.70 25.77
CA HIS A 6 2.49 -4.85 26.10
C HIS A 6 3.41 -4.20 25.06
N VAL A 7 2.90 -4.01 23.85
CA VAL A 7 3.63 -3.51 22.67
C VAL A 7 2.73 -2.59 21.88
N ILE A 8 3.30 -1.49 21.37
CA ILE A 8 2.72 -0.69 20.30
C ILE A 8 3.65 -0.70 19.07
N VAL A 9 3.04 -0.84 17.89
CA VAL A 9 3.70 -0.67 16.60
C VAL A 9 3.11 0.57 15.95
N VAL A 10 3.97 1.54 15.61
CA VAL A 10 3.60 2.80 14.98
C VAL A 10 4.13 2.81 13.56
N ASP A 11 3.24 3.01 12.58
CA ASP A 11 3.60 3.06 11.17
C ASP A 11 3.75 4.52 10.71
N THR A 12 4.90 4.86 10.10
CA THR A 12 5.17 6.11 9.38
C THR A 12 5.37 7.37 10.23
N PHE A 13 4.42 7.71 11.10
CA PHE A 13 4.46 8.97 11.87
C PHE A 13 4.68 8.67 13.36
N PRO A 14 5.84 9.00 13.95
CA PRO A 14 6.19 8.59 15.32
C PRO A 14 5.15 8.97 16.38
N GLU A 15 4.56 10.16 16.28
CA GLU A 15 3.53 10.66 17.19
C GLU A 15 2.11 10.53 16.62
N GLY A 16 1.95 9.88 15.46
CA GLY A 16 0.74 9.95 14.65
C GLY A 16 0.71 11.20 13.75
N PRO A 17 -0.17 11.26 12.74
CA PRO A 17 -0.25 12.40 11.82
C PRO A 17 -0.58 13.72 12.54
N GLU A 18 -1.37 13.66 13.61
CA GLU A 18 -1.87 14.81 14.36
C GLU A 18 -1.30 14.87 15.81
N GLY A 19 -0.31 14.03 16.12
CA GLY A 19 0.30 13.96 17.45
C GLY A 19 -0.52 13.16 18.48
N GLU A 20 -1.53 12.42 18.04
CA GLU A 20 -2.46 11.69 18.89
C GLU A 20 -1.82 10.55 19.69
N LEU A 21 -0.62 10.09 19.30
CA LEU A 21 0.10 9.01 19.98
C LEU A 21 1.02 9.50 21.11
N ARG A 22 1.22 10.81 21.29
CA ARG A 22 2.15 11.37 22.30
C ARG A 22 1.95 10.77 23.69
N ALA A 23 0.70 10.71 24.16
CA ALA A 23 0.37 10.17 25.47
C ALA A 23 0.69 8.66 25.59
N ILE A 24 0.55 7.90 24.49
CA ILE A 24 0.85 6.46 24.47
C ILE A 24 2.36 6.22 24.46
N LEU A 25 3.14 7.13 23.87
CA LEU A 25 4.61 7.05 23.88
C LEU A 25 5.21 7.22 25.28
N GLU A 26 4.46 7.74 26.26
CA GLU A 26 4.89 7.83 27.66
C GLU A 26 4.65 6.52 28.43
N TRP A 27 3.82 5.61 27.93
CA TRP A 27 3.47 4.38 28.65
C TRP A 27 4.68 3.45 28.82
N PRO A 28 4.77 2.67 29.91
CA PRO A 28 5.89 1.76 30.16
C PRO A 28 5.80 0.46 29.33
N ILE A 29 5.52 0.58 28.02
CA ILE A 29 5.35 -0.52 27.07
C ILE A 29 6.45 -0.52 26.01
N ARG A 30 6.63 -1.65 25.33
CA ARG A 30 7.55 -1.73 24.19
C ARG A 30 6.98 -0.95 23.01
N LYS A 31 7.84 -0.20 22.32
CA LYS A 31 7.46 0.67 21.20
C LYS A 31 8.32 0.32 20.00
N ILE A 32 7.66 0.00 18.89
CA ILE A 32 8.30 -0.33 17.61
C ILE A 32 7.83 0.70 16.59
N PHE A 33 8.78 1.30 15.88
CA PHE A 33 8.49 2.22 14.78
C PHE A 33 8.71 1.52 13.45
N VAL A 34 7.82 1.70 12.49
CA VAL A 34 8.02 1.30 11.10
C VAL A 34 8.35 2.56 10.31
N PHE A 35 9.60 2.66 9.86
CA PHE A 35 10.07 3.76 9.05
C PHE A 35 9.56 3.60 7.61
N ARG A 36 8.67 4.47 7.19
CA ARG A 36 8.36 4.66 5.77
C ARG A 36 8.98 5.96 5.31
N GLU A 37 9.44 5.98 4.07
CA GLU A 37 9.95 7.21 3.47
C GLU A 37 8.84 8.27 3.51
N ILE A 38 9.20 9.40 4.10
CA ILE A 38 8.38 10.60 4.23
C ILE A 38 9.22 11.74 3.67
N ASP A 39 8.55 12.82 3.28
CA ASP A 39 9.22 14.02 2.83
C ASP A 39 10.30 14.45 3.85
N PRO A 40 11.59 14.50 3.46
CA PRO A 40 12.68 14.88 4.37
C PRO A 40 12.52 16.31 4.90
N ASP A 41 11.79 17.18 4.19
CA ASP A 41 11.51 18.55 4.65
C ASP A 41 10.47 18.58 5.78
N ARG A 42 9.76 17.48 6.03
CA ARG A 42 8.75 17.39 7.10
C ARG A 42 9.37 17.47 8.48
N TRP A 43 10.56 16.89 8.68
CA TRP A 43 11.27 16.92 9.95
C TRP A 43 12.78 17.05 9.74
N PRO A 44 13.40 18.14 10.23
CA PRO A 44 14.85 18.22 10.37
C PRO A 44 15.42 17.00 11.12
N GLU A 45 16.62 16.57 10.75
CA GLU A 45 17.24 15.33 11.25
C GLU A 45 17.27 15.23 12.78
N ASP A 46 17.70 16.29 13.47
CA ASP A 46 17.76 16.33 14.93
C ASP A 46 16.37 16.18 15.58
N GLN A 47 15.35 16.79 14.98
CA GLN A 47 13.98 16.65 15.44
C GLN A 47 13.51 15.22 15.25
N PHE A 48 13.76 14.62 14.08
CA PHE A 48 13.35 13.26 13.79
C PHE A 48 14.04 12.24 14.73
N LYS A 49 15.34 12.40 14.98
CA LYS A 49 16.08 11.58 15.93
C LYS A 49 15.49 11.66 17.35
N SER A 50 15.11 12.86 17.79
CA SER A 50 14.44 13.07 19.09
C SER A 50 13.07 12.38 19.16
N LEU A 51 12.26 12.51 18.09
CA LEU A 51 10.94 11.85 17.97
C LEU A 51 11.05 10.33 18.04
N LEU A 52 12.15 9.76 17.58
CA LEU A 52 12.40 8.31 17.63
C LEU A 52 12.96 7.83 18.97
N SER A 53 13.32 8.72 19.91
CA SER A 53 13.91 8.34 21.20
C SER A 53 13.04 7.39 22.06
N PRO A 54 11.69 7.46 22.07
CA PRO A 54 10.87 6.55 22.87
C PRO A 54 10.83 5.12 22.30
N PHE A 55 11.26 4.92 21.05
CA PHE A 55 11.16 3.64 20.36
C PHE A 55 12.35 2.72 20.70
N HIS A 56 12.01 1.46 20.92
CA HIS A 56 12.96 0.41 21.26
C HIS A 56 13.48 -0.33 20.02
N LYS A 57 12.75 -0.24 18.90
CA LYS A 57 13.10 -0.87 17.63
C LYS A 57 12.56 -0.03 16.48
N ILE A 58 13.31 0.02 15.39
CA ILE A 58 12.97 0.69 14.14
C ILE A 58 13.00 -0.38 13.04
N LEU A 59 11.87 -0.60 12.38
CA LEU A 59 11.73 -1.53 11.26
C LEU A 59 11.75 -0.73 9.96
N VAL A 60 12.64 -1.11 9.05
CA VAL A 60 12.72 -0.54 7.71
C VAL A 60 12.13 -1.56 6.74
N PRO A 61 10.95 -1.31 6.15
CA PRO A 61 10.26 -2.24 5.26
C PRO A 61 10.86 -2.17 3.85
N HIS A 62 12.17 -2.27 3.74
CA HIS A 62 12.91 -2.26 2.49
C HIS A 62 14.08 -3.23 2.63
N HIS A 63 14.72 -3.56 1.53
CA HIS A 63 16.06 -4.13 1.58
C HIS A 63 17.11 -3.02 1.74
N PRO A 64 18.30 -3.34 2.29
CA PRO A 64 19.40 -2.39 2.37
C PRO A 64 19.72 -1.76 1.00
N GLY A 65 19.75 -0.43 0.95
CA GLY A 65 20.10 0.33 -0.25
C GLY A 65 18.96 0.64 -1.23
N GLU A 66 17.74 0.18 -0.97
CA GLU A 66 16.58 0.49 -1.85
C GLU A 66 16.07 1.92 -1.68
N VAL A 67 16.21 2.50 -0.48
CA VAL A 67 15.74 3.85 -0.15
C VAL A 67 16.81 4.62 0.62
N PRO A 68 16.87 5.95 0.48
CA PRO A 68 17.70 6.78 1.34
C PRO A 68 17.20 6.67 2.79
N LEU A 69 18.15 6.63 3.72
CA LEU A 69 17.87 6.62 5.16
C LEU A 69 18.49 7.87 5.80
N PRO A 70 17.94 8.35 6.93
CA PRO A 70 18.61 9.35 7.74
C PRO A 70 20.02 8.86 8.14
N PRO A 71 21.08 9.69 8.03
CA PRO A 71 22.45 9.26 8.30
C PRO A 71 22.63 8.58 9.67
N PHE A 72 21.92 9.05 10.70
CA PHE A 72 22.00 8.45 12.02
C PHE A 72 21.48 7.00 12.10
N PHE A 73 20.72 6.50 11.12
CA PHE A 73 20.28 5.10 11.08
C PHE A 73 21.44 4.13 10.86
N GLU A 74 22.53 4.54 10.21
CA GLU A 74 23.67 3.66 9.89
C GLU A 74 24.32 3.05 11.14
N THR A 75 24.27 3.77 12.26
CA THR A 75 24.91 3.38 13.52
C THR A 75 23.90 3.08 14.63
N ASP A 76 22.60 3.22 14.36
CA ASP A 76 21.56 3.01 15.37
C ASP A 76 21.24 1.51 15.50
N PRO A 77 21.56 0.86 16.64
CA PRO A 77 21.36 -0.58 16.82
C PRO A 77 19.89 -0.99 16.87
N ARG A 78 18.95 -0.03 16.91
CA ARG A 78 17.51 -0.30 16.89
C ARG A 78 17.00 -0.59 15.49
N VAL A 79 17.74 -0.23 14.45
CA VAL A 79 17.35 -0.33 13.03
C VAL A 79 17.48 -1.78 12.56
N GLN A 80 16.40 -2.30 11.98
CA GLN A 80 16.36 -3.60 11.34
C GLN A 80 15.59 -3.53 10.02
N PHE A 81 16.23 -3.96 8.93
CA PHE A 81 15.56 -4.19 7.66
C PHE A 81 14.71 -5.46 7.73
N ILE A 82 13.47 -5.37 7.27
CA ILE A 82 12.52 -6.50 7.26
C ILE A 82 12.04 -6.87 5.86
N GLY A 83 12.52 -6.15 4.84
CA GLY A 83 12.01 -6.27 3.47
C GLY A 83 10.61 -5.69 3.32
N PRO A 84 10.08 -5.67 2.08
CA PRO A 84 8.77 -5.10 1.81
C PRO A 84 7.63 -5.76 2.58
N VAL A 85 6.69 -4.95 3.05
CA VAL A 85 5.48 -5.46 3.73
C VAL A 85 4.39 -5.71 2.70
N THR A 86 4.20 -6.96 2.29
CA THR A 86 3.09 -7.40 1.44
C THR A 86 2.20 -8.40 2.15
N ALA A 87 0.94 -8.55 1.69
CA ALA A 87 0.02 -9.51 2.30
C ALA A 87 0.54 -10.96 2.13
N PRO A 88 0.62 -11.77 3.19
CA PRO A 88 1.11 -13.15 3.13
C PRO A 88 0.00 -14.10 2.65
N VAL A 89 -0.53 -13.85 1.45
CA VAL A 89 -1.66 -14.59 0.88
C VAL A 89 -1.22 -15.47 -0.28
N PRO A 90 -1.82 -16.67 -0.44
CA PRO A 90 -1.55 -17.53 -1.58
C PRO A 90 -1.85 -16.82 -2.90
N VAL A 91 -1.01 -17.04 -3.90
CA VAL A 91 -1.17 -16.47 -5.24
C VAL A 91 -1.76 -17.52 -6.16
N HIS A 92 -2.73 -17.13 -7.00
CA HIS A 92 -3.27 -18.02 -8.02
C HIS A 92 -2.30 -18.16 -9.18
N SER A 93 -2.28 -19.35 -9.80
CA SER A 93 -1.68 -19.46 -11.12
C SER A 93 -2.42 -18.53 -12.09
N ARG A 94 -1.72 -18.01 -13.11
CA ARG A 94 -2.33 -17.14 -14.13
C ARG A 94 -3.60 -17.73 -14.72
N LYS A 95 -3.59 -19.03 -15.04
CA LYS A 95 -4.74 -19.73 -15.63
C LYS A 95 -5.94 -19.76 -14.68
N GLU A 96 -5.72 -20.09 -13.40
CA GLU A 96 -6.79 -20.09 -12.39
C GLU A 96 -7.34 -18.69 -12.16
N ALA A 97 -6.47 -17.69 -12.04
CA ALA A 97 -6.87 -16.32 -11.80
C ALA A 97 -7.74 -15.79 -12.95
N ARG A 98 -7.33 -16.03 -14.21
CA ARG A 98 -8.12 -15.63 -15.40
C ARG A 98 -9.46 -16.35 -15.48
N PHE A 99 -9.49 -17.66 -15.22
CA PHE A 99 -10.72 -18.43 -15.18
C PHE A 99 -11.72 -17.89 -14.15
N LEU A 100 -11.26 -17.66 -12.91
CA LEU A 100 -12.10 -17.17 -11.82
C LEU A 100 -12.61 -15.74 -12.07
N LEU A 101 -11.83 -14.91 -12.77
CA LEU A 101 -12.19 -13.53 -13.12
C LEU A 101 -12.96 -13.40 -14.45
N GLY A 102 -13.19 -14.51 -15.17
CA GLY A 102 -13.80 -14.48 -16.50
C GLY A 102 -13.00 -13.62 -17.49
N ILE A 103 -11.67 -13.71 -17.44
CA ILE A 103 -10.76 -13.07 -18.39
C ILE A 103 -10.41 -14.11 -19.46
N ASP A 104 -10.66 -13.78 -20.73
CA ASP A 104 -10.37 -14.64 -21.88
C ASP A 104 -8.85 -14.72 -22.13
N GLU A 105 -8.37 -15.13 -23.30
CA GLU A 105 -6.93 -15.22 -23.61
C GLU A 105 -6.31 -13.89 -24.06
N GLU A 106 -7.10 -12.82 -24.24
CA GLU A 106 -6.60 -11.52 -24.71
C GLU A 106 -5.81 -10.75 -23.64
N PRO A 107 -4.72 -10.03 -24.01
CA PRO A 107 -3.99 -9.18 -23.09
C PRO A 107 -4.91 -8.18 -22.37
N THR A 108 -4.91 -8.20 -21.04
CA THR A 108 -5.86 -7.42 -20.23
C THR A 108 -5.13 -6.58 -19.19
N ILE A 109 -5.43 -5.27 -19.18
CA ILE A 109 -4.87 -4.32 -18.22
C ILE A 109 -5.74 -4.28 -16.95
N LEU A 110 -5.10 -4.29 -15.78
CA LEU A 110 -5.75 -3.94 -14.53
C LEU A 110 -5.70 -2.42 -14.30
N VAL A 111 -6.84 -1.81 -14.00
CA VAL A 111 -6.90 -0.42 -13.52
C VAL A 111 -7.28 -0.44 -12.04
N THR A 112 -6.46 0.15 -11.17
CA THR A 112 -6.78 0.26 -9.73
C THR A 112 -6.08 1.44 -9.08
N LEU A 113 -6.83 2.31 -8.41
CA LEU A 113 -6.29 3.50 -7.75
C LEU A 113 -6.17 3.33 -6.23
N GLY A 114 -6.03 2.08 -5.78
CA GLY A 114 -5.75 1.72 -4.40
C GLY A 114 -7.01 1.45 -3.58
N GLY A 115 -6.91 1.71 -2.27
CA GLY A 115 -7.93 1.32 -1.29
C GLY A 115 -9.29 2.01 -1.43
N GLY A 116 -9.39 3.08 -2.22
CA GLY A 116 -10.63 3.82 -2.47
C GLY A 116 -10.98 4.87 -1.42
N GLY A 117 -10.05 5.23 -0.54
CA GLY A 117 -10.23 6.30 0.46
C GLY A 117 -10.12 7.71 -0.11
N ASP A 118 -9.53 7.85 -1.31
CA ASP A 118 -9.44 9.11 -2.04
C ASP A 118 -10.71 9.31 -2.90
N PRO A 119 -11.51 10.37 -2.66
CA PRO A 119 -12.69 10.68 -3.47
C PRO A 119 -12.37 10.86 -4.97
N ASP A 120 -11.20 11.39 -5.32
CA ASP A 120 -10.82 11.68 -6.70
C ASP A 120 -10.44 10.42 -7.49
N SER A 121 -10.12 9.34 -6.79
CA SER A 121 -9.79 8.05 -7.40
C SER A 121 -10.89 7.53 -8.32
N ILE A 122 -12.16 7.78 -8.00
CA ILE A 122 -13.27 7.31 -8.84
C ILE A 122 -13.28 8.06 -10.17
N HIS A 123 -13.15 9.38 -10.15
CA HIS A 123 -13.10 10.21 -11.36
C HIS A 123 -11.90 9.88 -12.23
N LEU A 124 -10.72 9.72 -11.63
CA LEU A 124 -9.52 9.36 -12.38
C LEU A 124 -9.65 7.95 -13.01
N SER A 125 -10.24 6.99 -12.29
CA SER A 125 -10.49 5.66 -12.85
C SER A 125 -11.44 5.69 -14.06
N GLN A 126 -12.42 6.59 -14.08
CA GLN A 126 -13.32 6.80 -15.22
C GLN A 126 -12.58 7.38 -16.42
N HIS A 127 -11.71 8.36 -16.22
CA HIS A 127 -10.89 8.94 -17.29
C HIS A 127 -9.97 7.89 -17.93
N VAL A 128 -9.25 7.11 -17.11
CA VAL A 128 -8.39 6.02 -17.60
C VAL A 128 -9.21 4.97 -18.34
N SER A 129 -10.34 4.55 -17.76
CA SER A 129 -11.24 3.57 -18.38
C SER A 129 -11.78 4.05 -19.73
N THR A 130 -12.14 5.32 -19.84
CA THR A 130 -12.62 5.94 -21.09
C THR A 130 -11.52 5.98 -22.13
N PHE A 131 -10.29 6.34 -21.71
CA PHE A 131 -9.12 6.34 -22.58
C PHE A 131 -8.82 4.94 -23.18
N LEU A 132 -8.86 3.90 -22.34
CA LEU A 132 -8.64 2.51 -22.75
C LEU A 132 -9.77 1.99 -23.64
N LYS A 133 -11.03 2.29 -23.29
CA LYS A 133 -12.21 1.93 -24.07
C LYS A 133 -12.16 2.54 -25.48
N ASN A 134 -11.81 3.81 -25.60
CA ASN A 134 -11.73 4.51 -26.90
C ASN A 134 -10.59 3.97 -27.80
N ARG A 135 -9.68 3.17 -27.25
CA ARG A 135 -8.58 2.50 -27.97
C ARG A 135 -8.80 1.00 -28.15
N ASN A 136 -9.96 0.48 -27.76
CA ASN A 136 -10.27 -0.95 -27.76
C ASN A 136 -9.24 -1.80 -27.00
N ILE A 137 -8.64 -1.26 -25.93
CA ILE A 137 -7.71 -2.02 -25.08
C ILE A 137 -8.53 -2.78 -24.03
N PRO A 138 -8.40 -4.12 -23.88
CA PRO A 138 -9.09 -4.87 -22.85
C PRO A 138 -8.60 -4.49 -21.45
N PHE A 139 -9.52 -4.29 -20.51
CA PHE A 139 -9.18 -3.93 -19.14
C PHE A 139 -10.27 -4.33 -18.13
N ARG A 140 -9.87 -4.45 -16.87
CA ARG A 140 -10.74 -4.59 -15.69
C ARG A 140 -10.46 -3.46 -14.70
N LEU A 141 -11.49 -2.98 -14.01
CA LEU A 141 -11.37 -1.98 -12.97
C LEU A 141 -11.52 -2.64 -11.60
N ALA A 142 -10.47 -2.63 -10.78
CA ALA A 142 -10.56 -3.08 -9.39
C ALA A 142 -10.74 -1.89 -8.44
N THR A 143 -11.80 -1.94 -7.65
CA THR A 143 -12.09 -0.95 -6.61
C THR A 143 -11.68 -1.47 -5.24
N GLY A 144 -10.97 -0.65 -4.47
CA GLY A 144 -10.63 -0.99 -3.09
C GLY A 144 -11.83 -1.01 -2.14
N PRO A 145 -11.67 -1.57 -0.93
CA PRO A 145 -12.76 -1.79 0.02
C PRO A 145 -13.39 -0.50 0.58
N LEU A 146 -12.69 0.63 0.49
CA LEU A 146 -13.20 1.93 0.95
C LEU A 146 -13.90 2.72 -0.18
N ALA A 147 -13.85 2.23 -1.42
CA ALA A 147 -14.38 2.93 -2.57
C ALA A 147 -15.89 3.12 -2.46
N ARG A 148 -16.33 4.38 -2.50
CA ARG A 148 -17.75 4.74 -2.55
C ARG A 148 -18.21 4.91 -3.99
N VAL A 149 -18.40 3.79 -4.66
CA VAL A 149 -18.83 3.73 -6.07
C VAL A 149 -20.22 4.37 -6.24
N PRO A 150 -20.36 5.49 -6.98
CA PRO A 150 -21.68 6.08 -7.25
C PRO A 150 -22.65 5.09 -7.90
N ALA A 151 -23.94 5.23 -7.60
CA ALA A 151 -24.98 4.36 -8.17
C ALA A 151 -25.02 4.42 -9.72
N ARG A 152 -24.71 5.61 -10.27
CA ARG A 152 -24.52 5.86 -11.69
C ARG A 152 -23.04 6.12 -11.96
N LEU A 153 -22.33 5.07 -12.35
CA LEU A 153 -21.10 5.21 -13.11
C LEU A 153 -21.43 4.93 -14.57
N ASP A 154 -20.86 5.74 -15.47
CA ASP A 154 -20.79 5.43 -16.90
C ASP A 154 -19.72 4.35 -17.15
N PHE A 155 -19.84 3.24 -16.43
CA PHE A 155 -18.92 2.12 -16.48
C PHE A 155 -19.68 0.79 -16.47
N PRO A 156 -19.32 -0.17 -17.34
CA PRO A 156 -19.97 -1.46 -17.35
C PRO A 156 -19.62 -2.23 -16.06
N ARG A 157 -20.64 -2.54 -15.24
CA ARG A 157 -20.46 -3.20 -13.94
C ARG A 157 -19.75 -4.55 -14.05
N GLU A 158 -19.93 -5.25 -15.17
CA GLU A 158 -19.26 -6.52 -15.49
C GLU A 158 -17.74 -6.39 -15.67
N LYS A 159 -17.21 -5.17 -15.84
CA LYS A 159 -15.77 -4.90 -15.86
C LYS A 159 -15.22 -4.50 -14.49
N MET A 160 -16.09 -4.33 -13.49
CA MET A 160 -15.68 -3.99 -12.13
C MET A 160 -15.40 -5.24 -11.32
N LEU A 161 -14.31 -5.22 -10.58
CA LEU A 161 -13.90 -6.27 -9.67
C LEU A 161 -13.78 -5.69 -8.26
N SER A 162 -14.34 -6.40 -7.29
CA SER A 162 -14.09 -6.12 -5.88
C SER A 162 -13.02 -7.09 -5.41
N LEU A 163 -11.76 -6.67 -5.54
CA LEU A 163 -10.59 -7.48 -5.20
C LEU A 163 -9.96 -6.96 -3.92
N TRP A 164 -10.09 -7.73 -2.85
CA TRP A 164 -9.32 -7.55 -1.63
C TRP A 164 -9.02 -8.92 -1.02
N PRO A 165 -7.74 -9.27 -0.79
CA PRO A 165 -6.53 -8.56 -1.21
C PRO A 165 -6.33 -8.60 -2.74
N LEU A 166 -5.50 -7.70 -3.28
CA LEU A 166 -5.22 -7.62 -4.72
C LEU A 166 -4.22 -8.68 -5.18
N LYS A 167 -3.16 -8.89 -4.39
CA LYS A 167 -2.02 -9.79 -4.67
C LYS A 167 -2.38 -11.14 -5.31
N PRO A 168 -3.39 -11.92 -4.85
CA PRO A 168 -3.69 -13.23 -5.42
C PRO A 168 -4.08 -13.20 -6.89
N TRP A 169 -4.53 -12.05 -7.38
CA TRP A 169 -5.16 -11.89 -8.70
C TRP A 169 -4.24 -11.23 -9.73
N LEU A 170 -3.11 -10.65 -9.31
CA LEU A 170 -2.25 -9.86 -10.19
C LEU A 170 -1.78 -10.65 -11.41
N THR A 171 -1.45 -11.94 -11.23
CA THR A 171 -1.00 -12.84 -12.31
C THR A 171 -2.01 -13.01 -13.45
N ALA A 172 -3.28 -12.64 -13.25
CA ALA A 172 -4.30 -12.68 -14.29
C ALA A 172 -4.10 -11.62 -15.38
N PHE A 173 -3.35 -10.55 -15.08
CA PHE A 173 -3.25 -9.36 -15.92
C PHE A 173 -1.92 -9.30 -16.68
N ASP A 174 -1.88 -8.46 -17.70
CA ASP A 174 -0.74 -8.27 -18.62
C ASP A 174 -0.08 -6.90 -18.43
N GLY A 175 -0.67 -6.06 -17.60
CA GLY A 175 -0.21 -4.72 -17.27
C GLY A 175 -1.12 -4.10 -16.23
N ILE A 176 -0.64 -3.04 -15.59
CA ILE A 176 -1.39 -2.34 -14.55
C ILE A 176 -1.29 -0.82 -14.71
N VAL A 177 -2.40 -0.13 -14.49
CA VAL A 177 -2.45 1.32 -14.25
C VAL A 177 -2.87 1.51 -12.81
N SER A 178 -1.98 2.09 -11.99
CA SER A 178 -2.25 2.31 -10.57
C SER A 178 -1.75 3.65 -10.04
N SER A 179 -2.28 4.05 -8.88
CA SER A 179 -1.79 5.20 -8.11
C SER A 179 -0.41 4.96 -7.49
N GLY A 180 0.07 3.71 -7.48
CA GLY A 180 1.45 3.40 -7.09
C GLY A 180 1.71 3.50 -5.59
N GLY A 181 0.70 3.26 -4.75
CA GLY A 181 0.91 3.18 -3.30
C GLY A 181 1.91 2.09 -2.94
N TYR A 182 2.65 2.28 -1.85
CA TYR A 182 3.76 1.42 -1.43
C TYR A 182 3.45 -0.09 -1.51
N ASN A 183 2.32 -0.56 -0.94
CA ASN A 183 1.99 -1.98 -0.95
C ASN A 183 1.72 -2.49 -2.38
N THR A 184 0.94 -1.73 -3.16
CA THR A 184 0.63 -2.08 -4.54
C THR A 184 1.88 -2.15 -5.40
N PHE A 185 2.83 -1.22 -5.23
CA PHE A 185 4.11 -1.25 -5.94
C PHE A 185 4.84 -2.57 -5.70
N HIS A 186 5.02 -2.96 -4.43
CA HIS A 186 5.72 -4.20 -4.11
C HIS A 186 4.94 -5.45 -4.55
N GLU A 187 3.62 -5.48 -4.42
CA GLU A 187 2.79 -6.60 -4.89
C GLU A 187 2.88 -6.80 -6.41
N VAL A 188 2.94 -5.70 -7.18
CA VAL A 188 3.11 -5.72 -8.65
C VAL A 188 4.48 -6.24 -9.06
N ILE A 189 5.54 -5.76 -8.40
CA ILE A 189 6.91 -6.24 -8.65
C ILE A 189 7.03 -7.74 -8.32
N GLU A 190 6.47 -8.18 -7.19
CA GLU A 190 6.43 -9.60 -6.83
C GLU A 190 5.66 -10.46 -7.84
N ALA A 191 4.62 -9.90 -8.49
CA ALA A 191 3.85 -10.58 -9.53
C ALA A 191 4.53 -10.57 -10.92
N GLY A 192 5.61 -9.79 -11.09
CA GLY A 192 6.36 -9.69 -12.35
C GLY A 192 5.64 -8.91 -13.45
N ILE A 193 4.81 -7.92 -13.07
CA ILE A 193 4.09 -7.02 -13.99
C ILE A 193 4.80 -5.67 -14.09
#